data_AF-A0A7V6E0T8-F1
#
_entry.id   AF-A0A7V6E0T8-F1
#
_cell.length_a   1.000
_cell.length_b   1.000
_cell.length_c   1.000
_cell.angle_alpha   90.00
_cell.angle_beta   90.00
_cell.angle_gamma   90.00
#
_symmetry.space_group_name_H-M   'P 1'
#
loop_
_entity.id
_entity.type
_entity.pdbx_description
1 polymer ?
#
loop_
_entity_poly.entity_id
_entity_poly.type
_entity_poly.pdbx_seq_one_letter_code
_entity_poly.pdbx_strand_id
1 'polypeptide(L)' 'WDRFGQYYLTAELTVRFKKPIEAGKTYRVRARMTESRSRVYFAEGEILSPEGGVFAKAIGKFFVMKDVPSVRK' A
#
# COMPACT_ATOMS: atom_id res chain seq x y z
N TRP A 1 11.13 -2.28 -8.17
CA TRP A 1 10.70 -3.41 -7.32
C TRP A 1 11.89 -4.21 -6.79
N ASP A 2 13.05 -4.18 -7.45
CA ASP A 2 14.35 -4.59 -6.87
C ASP A 2 14.89 -3.62 -5.80
N ARG A 3 14.46 -2.35 -5.83
CA ARG A 3 14.98 -1.27 -4.97
C ARG A 3 14.82 -1.48 -3.45
N PHE A 4 14.01 -2.45 -3.01
CA PHE A 4 13.79 -2.78 -1.59
C PHE A 4 14.38 -4.13 -1.17
N GLY A 5 15.09 -4.85 -2.07
CA GLY A 5 15.80 -6.10 -1.77
C GLY A 5 14.93 -7.29 -1.32
N GLN A 6 13.62 -7.09 -1.15
CA GLN A 6 12.68 -8.09 -0.65
C GLN A 6 11.31 -7.92 -1.32
N TYR A 7 10.63 -9.04 -1.53
CA TYR A 7 9.26 -9.06 -2.01
C TYR A 7 8.29 -9.05 -0.83
N TYR A 8 7.26 -8.22 -0.95
CA TYR A 8 6.18 -8.11 0.03
C TYR A 8 4.88 -8.57 -0.61
N LEU A 9 4.19 -9.51 0.04
CA LEU A 9 2.90 -10.02 -0.38
C LEU A 9 1.80 -9.43 0.47
N THR A 10 0.72 -8.94 -0.14
CA THR A 10 -0.46 -8.46 0.59
C THR A 10 -1.13 -9.64 1.31
N ALA A 11 -1.19 -9.56 2.63
CA ALA A 11 -1.94 -10.50 3.47
C ALA A 11 -3.39 -10.03 3.65
N GLU A 12 -3.56 -8.74 3.92
CA GLU A 12 -4.86 -8.10 4.14
C GLU A 12 -4.77 -6.65 3.68
N LEU A 13 -5.85 -6.15 3.09
CA LEU A 13 -6.03 -4.74 2.80
C LEU A 13 -7.43 -4.31 3.23
N THR A 14 -7.50 -3.50 4.28
CA THR A 14 -8.75 -2.94 4.77
C THR A 14 -8.88 -1.51 4.28
N VAL A 15 -9.94 -1.19 3.53
CA VAL A 15 -10.17 0.13 2.95
C VAL A 15 -11.48 0.72 3.48
N ARG A 16 -11.42 1.97 3.94
CA ARG A 16 -12.59 2.79 4.26
C ARG A 16 -12.80 3.82 3.17
N PHE A 17 -13.77 3.57 2.29
CA PHE A 17 -14.23 4.53 1.30
C PHE A 17 -15.06 5.62 2.00
N LYS A 18 -14.72 6.88 1.75
CA LYS A 18 -15.42 8.04 2.34
C LYS A 18 -16.29 8.77 1.33
N LYS A 19 -15.83 8.84 0.08
CA LYS A 19 -16.47 9.57 -1.02
C LYS A 19 -16.26 8.82 -2.34
N PRO A 20 -17.18 8.92 -3.31
CA PRO A 20 -16.96 8.37 -4.64
C PRO A 20 -15.83 9.12 -5.36
N ILE A 21 -15.17 8.43 -6.29
CA ILE A 21 -14.18 9.01 -7.21
C ILE A 21 -14.86 9.27 -8.55
N GLU A 22 -14.55 10.42 -9.16
CA GLU A 22 -15.01 10.75 -10.51
C GLU A 22 -13.98 10.27 -11.54
N ALA A 23 -14.47 9.64 -12.61
CA ALA A 23 -13.63 9.21 -13.72
C ALA A 23 -12.98 10.42 -14.43
N GLY A 24 -11.75 10.26 -14.89
CA GLY A 24 -11.00 11.30 -15.60
C GLY A 24 -10.38 12.38 -14.72
N LYS A 25 -10.64 12.39 -13.40
CA LYS A 25 -9.97 13.29 -12.45
C LYS A 25 -8.69 12.66 -11.88
N THR A 26 -7.70 13.52 -11.64
CA THR A 26 -6.44 13.13 -10.99
C THR A 26 -6.56 13.24 -9.48
N TYR A 27 -6.17 12.18 -8.79
CA TYR A 27 -6.12 12.11 -7.33
C TYR A 27 -4.70 11.77 -6.89
N ARG A 28 -4.35 12.17 -5.67
CA ARG A 28 -3.05 11.84 -5.08
C ARG A 28 -3.19 10.68 -4.12
N VAL A 29 -2.42 9.62 -4.37
CA VAL A 29 -2.26 8.51 -3.42
C VAL A 29 -1.01 8.75 -2.59
N ARG A 30 -1.11 8.55 -1.28
CA ARG A 30 0.04 8.56 -0.36
C ARG A 30 -0.02 7.30 0.48
N ALA A 31 1.14 6.70 0.71
CA ALA A 31 1.25 5.55 1.59
C ALA A 31 2.59 5.59 2.32
N ARG A 32 2.62 4.99 3.51
CA ARG A 32 3.83 4.83 4.32
C ARG A 32 3.77 3.50 5.08
N MET A 33 4.90 2.84 5.23
CA MET A 33 5.04 1.78 6.22
C MET A 33 4.99 2.41 7.62
N THR A 34 4.32 1.73 8.55
CA THR A 34 4.09 2.25 9.90
C THR A 34 4.81 1.44 10.96
N GLU A 35 4.77 0.11 10.88
CA GLU A 35 5.46 -0.78 11.80
C GLU A 35 5.75 -2.13 11.16
N SER A 36 6.58 -2.93 11.83
CA SER A 36 6.81 -4.33 11.50
C SER A 36 6.74 -5.16 12.77
N ARG A 37 6.11 -6.33 12.70
CA ARG A 37 6.00 -7.30 13.80
C ARG A 37 6.26 -8.70 13.26
N SER A 38 7.37 -9.31 13.66
CA SER A 38 7.81 -10.61 13.15
C SER A 38 7.92 -10.59 11.61
N ARG A 39 7.13 -11.40 10.90
CA ARG A 39 7.12 -11.48 9.43
C ARG A 39 6.06 -10.59 8.77
N VAL A 40 5.31 -9.81 9.56
CA VAL A 40 4.22 -8.96 9.07
C VAL A 40 4.64 -7.49 9.12
N TYR A 41 4.45 -6.79 8.01
CA TYR A 41 4.65 -5.36 7.87
C TYR A 41 3.32 -4.66 7.73
N PHE A 42 3.20 -3.50 8.36
CA PHE A 42 1.99 -2.70 8.36
C PHE A 42 2.25 -1.42 7.56
N ALA A 43 1.26 -1.01 6.78
CA ALA A 43 1.28 0.26 6.07
C ALA A 43 -0.07 0.94 6.16
N GLU A 44 -0.04 2.26 6.08
CA GLU A 44 -1.22 3.10 5.94
C GLU A 44 -1.19 3.77 4.57
N GLY A 45 -2.36 3.95 3.97
CA GLY A 45 -2.52 4.64 2.70
C GLY A 45 -3.76 5.54 2.69
N GLU A 46 -3.73 6.56 1.85
CA GLU A 46 -4.88 7.44 1.62
C GLU A 46 -4.93 7.93 0.18
N ILE A 47 -6.16 8.16 -0.29
CA ILE A 47 -6.45 8.86 -1.54
C ILE A 47 -6.93 10.26 -1.19
N LEU A 48 -6.30 11.26 -1.79
CA LEU A 48 -6.57 12.69 -1.60
C LEU A 48 -7.03 13.33 -2.91
N SER A 49 -7.93 14.30 -2.84
CA SER A 49 -8.18 15.22 -3.97
C SER A 49 -7.03 16.22 -4.14
N PRO A 50 -6.95 16.94 -5.27
CA PRO A 50 -5.98 18.04 -5.44
C PRO A 50 -6.07 19.09 -4.33
N GLU A 51 -7.27 19.30 -3.77
CA GLU A 51 -7.54 20.24 -2.68
C GLU A 51 -7.27 19.64 -1.28
N GLY A 52 -6.79 18.40 -1.21
CA GLY A 52 -6.39 17.73 0.04
C GLY A 52 -7.52 16.99 0.79
N GLY A 53 -8.73 16.89 0.21
CA GLY A 53 -9.82 16.13 0.82
C GLY A 53 -9.54 14.62 0.79
N VAL A 54 -9.81 13.89 1.88
CA VAL A 54 -9.60 12.43 1.96
C VAL A 54 -10.79 11.66 1.38
N PHE A 55 -10.54 10.86 0.34
CA PHE A 55 -11.53 10.05 -0.38
C PHE A 55 -11.56 8.61 0.10
N ALA A 56 -10.40 8.07 0.48
CA ALA A 56 -10.29 6.76 1.09
C ALA A 56 -9.11 6.72 2.07
N LYS A 57 -9.21 5.87 3.09
CA LYS A 57 -8.10 5.46 3.94
C LYS A 57 -7.94 3.95 3.89
N ALA A 58 -6.71 3.47 3.94
CA ALA A 58 -6.39 2.06 3.88
C ALA A 58 -5.38 1.69 4.97
N ILE A 59 -5.52 0.48 5.51
CA ILE A 59 -4.52 -0.19 6.33
C ILE A 59 -4.19 -1.50 5.62
N GLY A 60 -2.90 -1.71 5.34
CA GLY A 60 -2.39 -2.92 4.70
C GLY A 60 -1.49 -3.72 5.64
N LYS A 61 -1.60 -5.05 5.54
CA LYS A 61 -0.69 -6.02 6.17
C LYS A 61 0.03 -6.78 5.08
N PHE A 62 1.34 -6.96 5.23
CA PHE A 62 2.18 -7.57 4.21
C PHE A 62 3.12 -8.61 4.81
N PHE A 63 3.26 -9.76 4.16
CA PHE A 63 4.29 -10.74 4.48
C PHE A 63 5.55 -10.50 3.66
N VAL A 64 6.72 -10.68 4.24
CA VAL A 64 7.97 -10.77 3.47
C VAL A 64 8.16 -12.19 2.94
N MET A 65 8.39 -12.27 1.63
CA MET A 65 8.94 -13.45 0.97
C MET A 65 10.45 -13.47 1.22
N LYS A 66 10.87 -14.25 2.23
CA LYS A 66 12.27 -14.70 2.35
C LYS A 66 12.41 -15.87 1.37
N ASP A 67 13.46 -15.84 0.54
CA ASP A 67 13.83 -16.90 -0.39
C ASP A 67 12.97 -17.04 -1.65
N VAL A 68 12.82 -15.96 -2.42
CA VAL A 68 12.52 -16.11 -3.85
C VAL A 68 13.85 -16.37 -4.54
N PRO A 69 14.08 -17.54 -5.16
CA PRO A 69 15.20 -17.69 -6.06
C PRO A 69 15.09 -16.57 -7.08
N SER A 70 16.14 -15.76 -7.22
CA SER A 70 16.20 -14.78 -8.30
C SER A 70 15.91 -15.53 -9.58
N VAL A 71 14.78 -15.25 -10.24
CA VAL A 71 14.57 -15.70 -11.61
C VAL A 71 15.57 -14.91 -12.45
N ARG A 72 16.80 -15.41 -12.55
CA ARG A 72 17.76 -14.94 -13.53
C ARG A 72 17.18 -15.33 -14.89
N LYS A 73 16.81 -14.32 -15.68
CA LYS A 73 16.67 -14.48 -17.13
C LYS A 73 18.05 -14.62 -17.74
#